data_AF-A0A940QWG0-F1
#
_entry.id   AF-A0A940QWG0-F1
#
_cell.length_a   1.000
_cell.length_b   1.000
_cell.length_c   1.000
_cell.angle_alpha   90.00
_cell.angle_beta   90.00
_cell.angle_gamma   90.00
#
_symmetry.space_group_name_H-M   'P 1'
#
loop_
_entity.id
_entity.type
_entity.pdbx_description
1 polymer ?
#
loop_
_entity_poly.entity_id
_entity_poly.type
_entity_poly.pdbx_seq_one_letter_code
_entity_poly.pdbx_strand_id
1 'polypeptide(L)'
;MKWLEKYADYAYALLRIVTGFIFSFHGAQKILGVLSQFQPPAWSQLWFGGIIELVCGLLVLLGFQTRAAAFLCSGTMAVAYIQYHWKFQFGAQLFPAINKGELALLYSLVFLLIACRGGIKWSLDKTK
;
A
#
# COMPACT_ATOMS: atom_id res chain seq x y z
N MET A 1 26.37 4.79 -9.52
CA MET A 1 26.91 5.71 -8.50
C MET A 1 27.11 4.95 -7.19
N LYS A 2 28.28 4.32 -6.99
CA LYS A 2 28.53 3.37 -5.86
C LYS A 2 28.30 3.95 -4.47
N TRP A 3 28.42 5.27 -4.33
CA TRP A 3 28.21 5.95 -3.06
C TRP A 3 26.76 5.92 -2.56
N LEU A 4 25.76 5.66 -3.41
CA LEU A 4 24.35 5.53 -3.00
C LEU A 4 24.01 4.15 -2.43
N GLU A 5 24.75 3.10 -2.81
CA GLU A 5 24.47 1.72 -2.43
C GLU A 5 24.53 1.51 -0.91
N LYS A 6 25.45 2.22 -0.22
CA LYS A 6 25.55 2.20 1.25
C LYS A 6 24.30 2.75 1.97
N TYR A 7 23.44 3.49 1.26
CA TYR A 7 22.19 4.03 1.79
C TYR A 7 20.95 3.22 1.39
N ALA A 8 21.10 2.15 0.62
CA ALA A 8 19.97 1.41 0.05
C ALA A 8 18.98 0.91 1.12
N ASP A 9 19.47 0.35 2.23
CA ASP A 9 18.61 -0.12 3.32
C ASP A 9 17.88 1.01 4.05
N TYR A 10 18.53 2.18 4.19
CA TYR A 10 17.92 3.36 4.80
C TYR A 10 16.85 3.95 3.89
N ALA A 11 17.14 4.07 2.59
CA ALA A 11 16.17 4.52 1.59
C ALA A 11 14.97 3.56 1.51
N TYR A 12 15.22 2.26 1.57
CA TYR A 12 14.16 1.24 1.62
C TYR A 12 13.30 1.36 2.89
N ALA A 13 13.91 1.53 4.05
CA ALA A 13 13.18 1.70 5.30
C ALA A 13 12.32 2.97 5.29
N LEU A 14 12.86 4.07 4.75
CA LEU A 14 12.09 5.30 4.55
C LEU A 14 10.91 5.07 3.58
N LEU A 15 11.14 4.41 2.45
CA LEU A 15 10.08 4.03 1.51
C LEU A 15 8.99 3.22 2.22
N ARG A 16 9.36 2.19 2.99
CA ARG A 16 8.42 1.34 3.75
C ARG A 16 7.58 2.18 4.72
N ILE A 17 8.24 3.02 5.53
CA ILE A 17 7.57 3.86 6.54
C ILE A 17 6.60 4.83 5.89
N VAL A 18 7.05 5.59 4.88
CA VAL A 18 6.22 6.59 4.20
C VAL A 18 5.07 5.94 3.43
N THR A 19 5.33 4.81 2.76
CA THR A 19 4.27 4.04 2.06
C THR A 19 3.20 3.57 3.04
N GLY A 20 3.60 2.95 4.16
CA GLY A 20 2.68 2.50 5.20
C GLY A 20 1.90 3.65 5.82
N PHE A 21 2.54 4.80 6.08
CA PHE A 21 1.90 6.00 6.59
C PHE A 21 0.81 6.52 5.66
N ILE A 22 1.13 6.81 4.41
CA ILE A 22 0.16 7.38 3.46
C ILE A 22 -0.99 6.39 3.22
N PHE A 23 -0.69 5.09 3.14
CA PHE A 23 -1.72 4.06 2.98
C PHE A 23 -2.64 3.97 4.21
N SER A 24 -2.09 4.04 5.42
CA SER A 24 -2.89 4.06 6.66
C SER A 24 -3.77 5.29 6.74
N PHE A 25 -3.33 6.42 6.19
CA PHE A 25 -4.13 7.63 6.13
C PHE A 25 -5.35 7.46 5.20
N HIS A 26 -5.23 6.78 4.06
CA HIS A 26 -6.40 6.42 3.24
C HIS A 26 -7.40 5.54 4.00
N GLY A 27 -6.89 4.59 4.79
CA GLY A 27 -7.72 3.81 5.69
C GLY A 27 -8.41 4.67 6.76
N ALA A 28 -7.70 5.63 7.36
CA ALA A 28 -8.28 6.56 8.33
C ALA A 28 -9.37 7.44 7.71
N GLN A 29 -9.20 7.89 6.45
CA GLN A 29 -10.24 8.61 5.72
C GLN A 29 -11.50 7.75 5.55
N LYS A 30 -11.35 6.48 5.17
CA LYS A 30 -12.46 5.56 4.93
C LYS A 30 -13.15 5.11 6.22
N ILE A 31 -12.39 4.77 7.26
CA ILE A 31 -12.92 4.13 8.47
C ILE A 31 -13.25 5.14 9.57
N LEU A 32 -12.38 6.13 9.76
CA LEU A 32 -12.49 7.10 10.86
C LEU A 32 -13.05 8.45 10.41
N GLY A 33 -13.17 8.68 9.10
CA GLY A 33 -13.69 9.94 8.55
C GLY A 33 -12.72 11.11 8.65
N VAL A 34 -11.44 10.84 8.94
CA VAL A 34 -10.41 11.88 9.11
C VAL A 34 -10.26 12.63 7.80
N LEU A 35 -10.61 13.92 7.78
CA LEU A 35 -10.50 14.78 6.59
C LEU A 35 -11.17 14.18 5.34
N SER A 36 -12.28 13.45 5.50
CA SER A 36 -13.02 12.82 4.41
C SER A 36 -14.42 13.39 4.26
N GLN A 37 -14.87 13.55 3.01
CA GLN A 37 -16.26 13.89 2.66
C GLN A 37 -17.11 12.65 2.36
N PHE A 38 -16.48 11.47 2.32
CA PHE A 38 -17.14 10.20 2.02
C PHE A 38 -16.58 9.07 2.88
N GLN A 39 -17.47 8.31 3.49
CA GLN A 39 -17.13 7.05 4.14
C GLN A 39 -17.92 5.92 3.47
N PRO A 40 -17.26 4.80 3.12
CA PRO A 40 -17.96 3.66 2.55
C PRO A 40 -18.96 3.08 3.57
N PRO A 41 -20.11 2.56 3.10
CA PRO A 41 -21.05 1.87 3.97
C PRO A 41 -20.36 0.75 4.75
N ALA A 42 -20.70 0.60 6.02
CA ALA A 42 -20.19 -0.49 6.85
C ALA A 42 -20.43 -1.84 6.14
N TRP A 43 -19.47 -2.76 6.26
CA TRP A 43 -19.51 -4.10 5.64
C TRP A 43 -19.45 -4.12 4.10
N SER A 44 -19.31 -2.97 3.43
CA SER A 44 -19.03 -2.95 1.99
C SER A 44 -17.60 -3.38 1.68
N GLN A 45 -17.33 -3.75 0.43
CA GLN A 45 -15.98 -4.09 -0.03
C GLN A 45 -14.98 -2.94 0.20
N LEU A 46 -15.38 -1.69 -0.06
CA LEU A 46 -14.53 -0.52 0.21
C LEU A 46 -14.26 -0.33 1.69
N TRP A 47 -15.21 -0.68 2.56
CA TRP A 47 -15.03 -0.61 4.01
C TRP A 47 -14.00 -1.63 4.48
N PHE A 48 -14.06 -2.88 4.01
CA PHE A 48 -13.00 -3.86 4.28
C PHE A 48 -11.64 -3.42 3.71
N GLY A 49 -11.62 -2.85 2.51
CA GLY A 49 -10.40 -2.24 1.94
C GLY A 49 -9.83 -1.13 2.82
N GLY A 50 -10.68 -0.27 3.38
CA GLY A 50 -10.29 0.78 4.31
C GLY A 50 -9.70 0.24 5.62
N ILE A 51 -10.22 -0.88 6.15
CA ILE A 51 -9.65 -1.54 7.34
C ILE A 51 -8.26 -2.08 7.02
N ILE A 52 -8.09 -2.75 5.89
CA ILE A 52 -6.78 -3.27 5.47
C ILE A 52 -5.81 -2.11 5.29
N GLU A 53 -6.22 -1.03 4.62
CA GLU A 53 -5.42 0.17 4.45
C GLU A 53 -4.93 0.74 5.78
N LEU A 54 -5.85 0.89 6.75
CA LEU A 54 -5.55 1.44 8.06
C LEU A 54 -4.62 0.50 8.85
N VAL A 55 -5.06 -0.73 9.08
CA VAL A 55 -4.38 -1.67 9.98
C VAL A 55 -3.09 -2.17 9.34
N CYS A 56 -3.15 -2.74 8.14
CA CYS A 56 -1.95 -3.28 7.49
C CYS A 56 -0.98 -2.17 7.07
N GLY A 57 -1.46 -0.96 6.72
CA GLY A 57 -0.60 0.21 6.51
C GLY A 57 0.21 0.56 7.76
N LEU A 58 -0.41 0.58 8.94
CA LEU A 58 0.28 0.80 10.22
C LEU A 58 1.28 -0.33 10.54
N LEU A 59 0.91 -1.59 10.30
CA LEU A 59 1.82 -2.72 10.51
C LEU A 59 3.05 -2.63 9.60
N VAL A 60 2.86 -2.25 8.32
CA VAL A 60 3.96 -2.02 7.38
C VAL A 60 4.82 -0.83 7.82
N LEU A 61 4.22 0.25 8.30
CA LEU A 61 4.93 1.43 8.82
C LEU A 61 5.82 1.06 10.01
N LEU A 62 5.28 0.33 11.00
CA LEU A 62 6.01 -0.09 12.19
C LEU A 62 7.00 -1.22 11.90
N GLY A 63 6.83 -1.90 10.77
CA GLY A 63 7.63 -3.05 10.41
C GLY A 63 7.35 -4.25 11.30
N PHE A 64 6.07 -4.51 11.58
CA PHE A 64 5.60 -5.67 12.34
C PHE A 64 4.77 -6.58 11.42
N GLN A 65 5.11 -7.87 11.40
CA GLN A 65 4.57 -8.83 10.42
C GLN A 65 4.63 -8.28 9.00
N THR A 66 5.74 -7.59 8.67
CA THR A 66 5.84 -6.71 7.50
C THR A 66 5.48 -7.45 6.20
N ARG A 67 5.94 -8.70 6.08
CA ARG A 67 5.74 -9.49 4.87
C ARG A 67 4.27 -9.81 4.64
N ALA A 68 3.58 -10.27 5.68
CA ALA A 68 2.16 -10.63 5.60
C ALA A 68 1.28 -9.38 5.38
N ALA A 69 1.54 -8.31 6.16
CA ALA A 69 0.78 -7.07 6.04
C ALA A 69 0.96 -6.42 4.65
N ALA A 70 2.20 -6.37 4.14
CA ALA A 70 2.47 -5.83 2.82
C ALA A 70 1.86 -6.69 1.70
N PHE A 71 1.86 -8.03 1.83
CA PHE A 71 1.22 -8.91 0.86
C PHE A 71 -0.30 -8.63 0.75
N LEU A 72 -0.98 -8.43 1.89
CA LEU A 72 -2.40 -8.05 1.91
C LEU A 72 -2.63 -6.67 1.29
N CYS A 73 -1.80 -5.67 1.60
CA CYS A 73 -1.88 -4.34 0.98
C CYS A 73 -1.69 -4.41 -0.55
N SER A 74 -0.71 -5.20 -1.00
CA SER A 74 -0.42 -5.44 -2.41
C SER A 74 -1.63 -6.03 -3.14
N GLY A 75 -2.24 -7.08 -2.59
CA GLY A 75 -3.43 -7.72 -3.15
C GLY A 75 -4.64 -6.79 -3.19
N THR A 76 -4.85 -6.02 -2.12
CA THR A 76 -5.95 -5.04 -2.05
C THR A 76 -5.85 -4.00 -3.16
N MET A 77 -4.64 -3.50 -3.43
CA MET A 77 -4.40 -2.52 -4.49
C MET A 77 -4.43 -3.13 -5.90
N ALA A 78 -4.01 -4.40 -6.05
CA ALA A 78 -4.20 -5.12 -7.31
C ALA A 78 -5.70 -5.27 -7.65
N VAL A 79 -6.52 -5.66 -6.67
CA VAL A 79 -7.97 -5.72 -6.81
C VAL A 79 -8.55 -4.33 -7.09
N ALA A 80 -8.06 -3.29 -6.41
CA ALA A 80 -8.48 -1.92 -6.65
C ALA A 80 -8.22 -1.49 -8.10
N TYR A 81 -7.02 -1.75 -8.61
CA TYR A 81 -6.66 -1.47 -9.99
C TYR A 81 -7.59 -2.20 -10.97
N ILE A 82 -7.76 -3.51 -10.79
CA ILE A 82 -8.56 -4.33 -11.71
C ILE A 82 -10.04 -3.92 -11.69
N GLN A 83 -10.65 -3.74 -10.52
CA GLN A 83 -12.09 -3.56 -10.40
C GLN A 83 -12.56 -2.10 -10.55
N TYR A 84 -11.74 -1.13 -10.16
CA TYR A 84 -12.16 0.28 -10.14
C TYR A 84 -11.48 1.13 -11.22
N HIS A 85 -10.30 0.73 -11.71
CA HIS A 85 -9.55 1.49 -12.71
C HIS A 85 -9.57 0.82 -14.08
N TRP A 86 -8.92 -0.34 -14.24
CA TRP A 86 -8.83 -1.03 -15.53
C TRP A 86 -10.16 -1.60 -16.00
N LYS A 87 -10.94 -2.22 -15.09
CA LYS A 87 -12.26 -2.81 -15.37
C LYS A 87 -12.27 -3.80 -16.55
N PHE A 88 -11.14 -4.46 -16.81
CA PHE A 88 -10.93 -5.35 -17.95
C PHE A 88 -11.21 -4.70 -19.32
N GLN A 89 -11.05 -3.38 -19.42
CA GLN A 89 -11.24 -2.66 -20.68
C GLN A 89 -9.95 -2.66 -21.51
N PHE A 90 -10.09 -2.81 -22.82
CA PHE A 90 -8.98 -2.77 -23.77
C PHE A 90 -8.83 -1.38 -24.41
N GLY A 91 -7.76 -1.18 -25.19
CA GLY A 91 -7.44 0.11 -25.81
C GLY A 91 -6.83 1.10 -24.82
N ALA A 92 -7.20 2.38 -24.91
CA ALA A 92 -6.62 3.44 -24.08
C ALA A 92 -6.77 3.21 -22.56
N GLN A 93 -7.82 2.51 -22.13
CA GLN A 93 -8.09 2.25 -20.72
C GLN A 93 -7.14 1.22 -20.08
N LEU A 94 -6.27 0.58 -20.85
CA LEU A 94 -5.15 -0.21 -20.33
C LEU A 94 -4.08 0.66 -19.64
N PHE A 95 -3.95 1.92 -20.04
CA PHE A 95 -2.91 2.80 -19.55
C PHE A 95 -3.33 3.44 -18.21
N PRO A 96 -2.58 3.23 -17.11
CA PRO A 96 -2.91 3.79 -15.80
C PRO A 96 -3.11 5.32 -15.79
N ALA A 97 -2.33 6.03 -16.61
CA ALA A 97 -2.44 7.47 -16.79
C ALA A 97 -3.81 7.92 -17.33
N ILE A 98 -4.52 7.05 -18.05
CA ILE A 98 -5.84 7.33 -18.62
C ILE A 98 -6.95 6.91 -17.65
N ASN A 99 -6.81 5.74 -17.02
CA ASN A 99 -7.82 5.20 -16.09
C ASN A 99 -7.67 5.67 -14.63
N LYS A 100 -6.71 6.56 -14.36
CA LYS A 100 -6.36 7.11 -13.03
C LYS A 100 -5.92 6.06 -12.01
N GLY A 101 -5.47 4.90 -12.47
CA GLY A 101 -5.07 3.75 -11.65
C GLY A 101 -3.58 3.70 -11.30
N GLU A 102 -2.81 4.74 -11.63
CA GLU A 102 -1.36 4.81 -11.38
C GLU A 102 -1.01 4.51 -9.93
N LEU A 103 -1.68 5.15 -8.97
CA LEU A 103 -1.42 4.91 -7.55
C LEU A 103 -1.79 3.50 -7.12
N ALA A 104 -2.91 2.95 -7.60
CA ALA A 104 -3.29 1.57 -7.28
C ALA A 104 -2.25 0.57 -7.79
N LEU A 105 -1.76 0.76 -9.02
CA LEU A 105 -0.72 -0.09 -9.59
C LEU A 105 0.62 0.07 -8.86
N LEU A 106 1.06 1.31 -8.60
CA LEU A 106 2.31 1.58 -7.89
C LEU A 106 2.28 1.05 -6.46
N TYR A 107 1.20 1.29 -5.70
CA TYR A 107 1.07 0.72 -4.36
C TYR A 107 1.11 -0.81 -4.40
N SER A 108 0.42 -1.44 -5.37
CA SER A 108 0.46 -2.90 -5.52
C SER A 108 1.91 -3.40 -5.63
N LEU A 109 2.72 -2.81 -6.52
CA LEU A 109 4.10 -3.24 -6.73
C LEU A 109 5.05 -2.84 -5.59
N VAL A 110 4.89 -1.66 -5.00
CA VAL A 110 5.70 -1.23 -3.84
C VAL A 110 5.43 -2.12 -2.64
N PHE A 111 4.18 -2.45 -2.35
CA PHE A 111 3.84 -3.38 -1.28
C PHE A 111 4.31 -4.80 -1.60
N LEU A 112 4.27 -5.25 -2.86
CA LEU A 112 4.86 -6.53 -3.26
C LEU A 112 6.37 -6.56 -3.00
N LEU A 113 7.09 -5.49 -3.37
CA LEU A 113 8.51 -5.35 -3.07
C LEU A 113 8.77 -5.41 -1.55
N ILE A 114 7.94 -4.72 -0.75
CA ILE A 114 8.04 -4.76 0.71
C ILE A 114 7.75 -6.16 1.25
N ALA A 115 6.77 -6.87 0.69
CA ALA A 115 6.44 -8.24 1.08
C ALA A 115 7.60 -9.21 0.81
N CYS A 116 8.25 -9.07 -0.34
CA CYS A 116 9.43 -9.85 -0.71
C CYS A 116 10.61 -9.55 0.23
N ARG A 117 10.90 -8.26 0.48
CA ARG A 117 12.09 -7.80 1.20
C ARG A 117 11.96 -7.84 2.73
N GLY A 118 10.76 -7.71 3.28
CA GLY A 118 10.50 -7.66 4.73
C GLY A 118 10.94 -6.35 5.39
N GLY A 119 10.88 -6.26 6.71
CA GLY A 119 11.02 -4.96 7.38
C GLY A 119 12.42 -4.34 7.46
N ILE A 120 13.48 -5.17 7.47
CA ILE A 120 14.91 -4.78 7.54
C ILE A 120 15.20 -3.73 8.62
N LYS A 121 15.52 -2.48 8.24
CA LYS A 121 15.89 -1.40 9.18
C LYS A 121 14.65 -0.76 9.78
N TRP A 122 14.78 -0.33 11.04
CA TRP A 122 13.72 0.35 11.80
C TRP A 122 12.42 -0.45 11.84
N SER A 123 12.55 -1.78 11.98
CA SER A 123 11.45 -2.73 11.97
C SER A 123 11.29 -3.34 13.36
N LEU A 124 10.06 -3.58 13.79
CA LEU A 124 9.75 -4.33 15.02
C LEU A 124 9.87 -5.86 14.84
N ASP A 125 9.82 -6.35 13.60
CA ASP A 125 10.14 -7.74 13.26
C ASP A 125 11.55 -8.08 13.74
N LYS A 126 11.70 -9.19 14.47
CA LYS A 126 13.02 -9.70 14.85
C LYS A 126 13.79 -10.01 13.57
N THR A 127 14.89 -9.31 13.33
CA THR A 127 15.91 -9.72 12.36
C THR A 127 16.35 -11.13 12.74
N LYS A 128 16.02 -12.12 11.90
CA LYS A 128 16.75 -13.39 11.88
C LYS A 128 18.07 -13.18 11.17
#